data_AF-A0A7J8NM91-F1
#
_entry.id   AF-A0A7J8NM91-F1
#
_cell.length_a   1.000
_cell.length_b   1.000
_cell.length_c   1.000
_cell.angle_alpha   90.00
_cell.angle_beta   90.00
_cell.angle_gamma   90.00
#
_symmetry.space_group_name_H-M   'P 1'
#
loop_
_entity.id
_entity.type
_entity.pdbx_description
1 polymer ?
#
loop_
_entity_poly.entity_id
_entity_poly.type
_entity_poly.pdbx_seq_one_letter_code
_entity_poly.pdbx_strand_id
1 'polypeptide(L)'
;QRYGYGPSDELPLEPNGDYTRNIGYIKFADYAENVTACNSHDNLLNNVWFQPEEVFPVDGTPEQRQHAFWIPVDPLYFNISKSLEDMELENCVNATTCLDETPRVVQVHRGTSAGIYVDNAAYRSFIYKKFNVSPVDMESAAVALICMQQRVPFIIIRALSDLAGGGSAESNEIDTFISLASNNSVNVVVEFIKRLVSDH
;
A
#
# COMPACT_ATOMS: atom_id res chain seq x y z
N GLN A 1 5.36 8.52 -22.46
CA GLN A 1 4.89 8.96 -23.80
C GLN A 1 6.01 9.73 -24.51
N ARG A 2 6.39 9.30 -25.73
CA ARG A 2 7.21 10.11 -26.66
C ARG A 2 6.23 11.04 -27.39
N TYR A 3 6.38 12.36 -27.21
CA TYR A 3 5.77 13.46 -27.97
C TYR A 3 4.40 13.18 -28.65
N GLY A 4 3.31 13.69 -28.06
CA GLY A 4 2.11 14.01 -28.85
C GLY A 4 0.77 13.39 -28.45
N TYR A 5 0.73 12.52 -27.44
CA TYR A 5 -0.54 11.98 -26.94
C TYR A 5 -0.84 12.53 -25.54
N GLY A 6 -1.94 13.26 -25.41
CA GLY A 6 -2.48 13.81 -24.17
C GLY A 6 -3.26 12.77 -23.35
N PRO A 7 -3.94 13.22 -22.28
CA PRO A 7 -4.76 12.36 -21.41
C PRO A 7 -5.93 11.66 -22.13
N SER A 8 -6.37 12.19 -23.27
CA SER A 8 -7.51 11.70 -24.03
C SER A 8 -7.17 10.73 -25.17
N ASP A 9 -5.89 10.55 -25.48
CA ASP A 9 -5.45 9.71 -26.58
C ASP A 9 -5.24 8.26 -26.12
N GLU A 10 -5.61 7.27 -26.90
CA GLU A 10 -5.47 5.85 -26.52
C GLU A 10 -4.00 5.44 -26.27
N LEU A 11 -3.75 4.63 -25.23
CA LEU A 11 -2.43 4.03 -25.01
C LEU A 11 -2.21 2.85 -25.97
N PRO A 12 -0.97 2.58 -26.39
CA PRO A 12 -0.65 1.29 -27.01
C PRO A 12 -1.14 0.15 -26.10
N LEU A 13 -1.84 -0.83 -26.68
CA LEU A 13 -2.38 -2.01 -25.99
C LEU A 13 -3.59 -1.78 -25.04
N GLU A 14 -4.04 -0.53 -24.85
CA GLU A 14 -5.32 -0.23 -24.17
C GLU A 14 -6.55 -0.89 -24.83
N PRO A 15 -6.70 -0.95 -26.18
CA PRO A 15 -7.85 -1.62 -26.78
C PRO A 15 -7.87 -3.14 -26.57
N ASN A 16 -6.73 -3.74 -26.22
CA ASN A 16 -6.63 -5.16 -25.87
C ASN A 16 -6.96 -5.42 -24.38
N GLY A 17 -7.22 -4.35 -23.61
CA GLY A 17 -7.48 -4.40 -22.18
C GLY A 17 -6.23 -4.52 -21.31
N ASP A 18 -5.03 -4.41 -21.90
CA ASP A 18 -3.75 -4.58 -21.19
C ASP A 18 -3.41 -3.38 -20.31
N TYR A 19 -3.84 -2.19 -20.73
CA TYR A 19 -3.68 -0.94 -19.99
C TYR A 19 -4.98 -0.16 -19.92
N THR A 20 -5.12 0.69 -18.91
CA THR A 20 -6.29 1.53 -18.70
C THR A 20 -5.90 2.92 -18.20
N ARG A 21 -6.66 3.92 -18.65
CA ARG A 21 -6.59 5.28 -18.12
C ARG A 21 -7.54 5.57 -16.97
N ASN A 22 -8.41 4.61 -16.65
CA ASN A 22 -9.50 4.81 -15.69
C ASN A 22 -9.06 4.70 -14.24
N ILE A 23 -7.85 4.20 -13.99
CA ILE A 23 -7.34 3.98 -12.64
C ILE A 23 -6.33 5.05 -12.30
N GLY A 24 -6.72 5.93 -11.38
CA GLY A 24 -5.72 6.38 -10.43
C GLY A 24 -4.57 7.24 -10.93
N TYR A 25 -4.68 8.08 -11.97
CA TYR A 25 -3.47 8.72 -12.51
C TYR A 25 -2.86 9.82 -11.63
N ILE A 26 -1.54 9.96 -11.70
CA ILE A 26 -0.75 11.06 -11.15
C ILE A 26 -0.42 12.02 -12.28
N LYS A 27 -0.79 13.29 -12.14
CA LYS A 27 -0.34 14.37 -13.02
C LYS A 27 0.83 15.09 -12.36
N PHE A 28 2.03 14.99 -12.93
CA PHE A 28 3.23 15.59 -12.31
C PHE A 28 3.13 17.11 -12.16
N ALA A 29 2.44 17.80 -13.07
CA ALA A 29 2.18 19.23 -12.97
C ALA A 29 1.47 19.65 -11.66
N ASP A 30 0.63 18.79 -11.09
CA ASP A 30 -0.15 19.13 -9.89
C ASP A 30 0.73 19.14 -8.62
N TYR A 31 2.00 18.72 -8.71
CA TYR A 31 2.97 18.66 -7.62
C TYR A 31 4.20 19.56 -7.87
N ALA A 32 4.09 20.51 -8.80
CA ALA A 32 5.17 21.45 -9.08
C ALA A 32 5.27 22.53 -7.99
N GLU A 33 6.31 22.45 -7.17
CA GLU A 33 6.65 23.43 -6.13
C GLU A 33 7.62 24.50 -6.66
N ASN A 34 7.59 25.70 -6.05
CA ASN A 34 8.51 26.81 -6.36
C ASN A 34 8.51 27.32 -7.82
N VAL A 35 7.36 27.26 -8.50
CA VAL A 35 7.20 27.85 -9.84
C VAL A 35 7.08 29.36 -9.74
N THR A 36 8.20 30.08 -9.85
CA THR A 36 8.25 31.55 -9.71
C THR A 36 8.21 32.29 -11.05
N ALA A 37 8.45 31.60 -12.17
CA ALA A 37 8.62 32.21 -13.50
C ALA A 37 7.40 32.10 -14.42
N CYS A 38 6.35 31.35 -14.04
CA CYS A 38 5.14 31.18 -14.83
C CYS A 38 3.91 30.99 -13.94
N ASN A 39 2.77 31.56 -14.34
CA ASN A 39 1.49 31.42 -13.64
C ASN A 39 0.86 30.04 -13.84
N SER A 40 1.41 29.22 -14.73
CA SER A 40 0.97 27.86 -14.99
C SER A 40 1.92 26.90 -14.28
N HIS A 41 1.39 26.10 -13.35
CA HIS A 41 2.09 24.94 -12.77
C HIS A 41 2.23 23.79 -13.79
N ASP A 42 1.76 23.99 -15.03
CA ASP A 42 1.86 23.01 -16.09
C ASP A 42 3.31 22.85 -16.56
N ASN A 43 3.78 21.61 -16.59
CA ASN A 43 5.14 21.26 -16.99
C ASN A 43 5.10 20.20 -18.10
N LEU A 44 6.25 19.94 -18.72
CA LEU A 44 6.35 18.96 -19.82
C LEU A 44 6.32 17.50 -19.34
N LEU A 45 6.29 17.24 -18.03
CA LEU A 45 6.13 15.90 -17.49
C LEU A 45 4.66 15.49 -17.63
N ASN A 46 4.43 14.28 -18.12
CA ASN A 46 3.09 13.80 -18.42
C ASN A 46 2.40 13.23 -17.15
N ASN A 47 1.46 12.32 -17.34
CA ASN A 47 0.81 11.59 -16.27
C ASN A 47 1.37 10.17 -16.19
N VAL A 48 1.24 9.57 -15.00
CA VAL A 48 1.46 8.13 -14.79
C VAL A 48 0.13 7.53 -14.36
N TRP A 49 -0.30 6.49 -15.07
CA TRP A 49 -1.53 5.78 -14.77
C TRP A 49 -1.22 4.47 -14.05
N PHE A 50 -1.96 4.19 -12.98
CA PHE A 50 -1.88 2.90 -12.32
C PHE A 50 -2.52 1.85 -13.21
N GLN A 51 -1.91 0.67 -13.25
CA GLN A 51 -2.36 -0.43 -14.09
C GLN A 51 -2.72 -1.63 -13.20
N PRO A 52 -3.72 -2.43 -13.58
CA PRO A 52 -3.86 -3.75 -13.00
C PRO A 52 -2.65 -4.61 -13.38
N GLU A 53 -2.27 -5.53 -12.50
CA GLU A 53 -1.24 -6.53 -12.80
C GLU A 53 -1.83 -7.66 -13.65
N GLU A 54 -1.07 -8.15 -14.62
CA GLU A 54 -1.39 -9.40 -15.33
C GLU A 54 -1.14 -10.60 -14.41
N VAL A 55 -2.12 -11.50 -14.32
CA VAL A 55 -2.05 -12.70 -13.47
C VAL A 55 -2.49 -13.95 -14.21
N PHE A 56 -1.95 -15.09 -13.78
CA PHE A 56 -2.22 -16.41 -14.35
C PHE A 56 -2.56 -17.38 -13.21
N PRO A 57 -3.84 -17.44 -12.80
CA PRO A 57 -4.26 -18.35 -11.74
C PRO A 57 -4.03 -19.82 -12.09
N VAL A 58 -3.62 -20.61 -11.11
CA VAL A 58 -3.22 -22.02 -11.26
C VAL A 58 -4.33 -22.95 -11.78
N ASP A 59 -5.59 -22.52 -11.70
CA ASP A 59 -6.77 -23.28 -12.13
C ASP A 59 -7.14 -23.09 -13.61
N GLY A 60 -6.44 -22.22 -14.35
CA GLY A 60 -6.61 -22.09 -15.80
C GLY A 60 -5.94 -23.24 -16.55
N THR A 61 -6.70 -24.10 -17.22
CA THR A 61 -6.15 -25.10 -18.16
C THR A 61 -6.78 -24.98 -19.56
N PRO A 62 -6.04 -24.52 -20.60
CA PRO A 62 -4.70 -23.93 -20.51
C PRO A 62 -4.71 -22.64 -19.68
N GLU A 63 -3.53 -22.14 -19.31
CA GLU A 63 -3.38 -20.91 -18.54
C GLU A 63 -4.19 -19.77 -19.17
N GLN A 64 -5.04 -19.11 -18.38
CA GLN A 64 -5.86 -17.99 -18.82
C GLN A 64 -5.38 -16.71 -18.16
N ARG A 65 -4.98 -15.75 -19.00
CA ARG A 65 -4.61 -14.42 -18.54
C ARG A 65 -5.80 -13.72 -17.89
N GLN A 66 -5.56 -13.12 -16.73
CA GLN A 66 -6.49 -12.25 -16.02
C GLN A 66 -5.77 -10.97 -15.56
N HIS A 67 -6.53 -10.03 -15.01
CA HIS A 67 -6.01 -8.76 -14.50
C HIS A 67 -6.47 -8.55 -13.06
N ALA A 68 -5.57 -8.09 -12.20
CA ALA A 68 -5.84 -7.81 -10.79
C ALA A 68 -5.35 -6.41 -10.40
N PHE A 69 -6.28 -5.55 -9.99
CA PHE A 69 -5.92 -4.27 -9.35
C PHE A 69 -6.14 -4.30 -7.84
N TRP A 70 -7.26 -4.90 -7.41
CA TRP A 70 -7.56 -5.14 -6.00
C TRP A 70 -7.53 -6.63 -5.70
N ILE A 71 -6.82 -7.00 -4.65
CA ILE A 71 -6.70 -8.39 -4.21
C ILE A 71 -7.37 -8.48 -2.84
N PRO A 72 -8.53 -9.16 -2.73
CA PRO A 72 -9.19 -9.33 -1.44
C PRO A 72 -8.38 -10.28 -0.56
N VAL A 73 -8.27 -9.94 0.71
CA VAL A 73 -7.80 -10.86 1.76
C VAL A 73 -8.87 -11.93 2.03
N ASP A 74 -8.47 -13.00 2.71
CA ASP A 74 -9.39 -14.03 3.14
C ASP A 74 -10.44 -13.48 4.14
N PRO A 75 -11.76 -13.66 3.89
CA PRO A 75 -12.81 -13.10 4.75
C PRO A 75 -12.82 -13.67 6.18
N LEU A 76 -12.47 -14.94 6.36
CA LEU A 76 -12.40 -15.56 7.68
C LEU A 76 -11.22 -14.96 8.46
N TYR A 77 -10.06 -14.86 7.83
CA TYR A 77 -8.88 -14.25 8.46
C TYR A 77 -9.12 -12.78 8.79
N PHE A 78 -9.82 -12.04 7.91
CA PHE A 78 -10.22 -10.67 8.19
C PHE A 78 -11.21 -10.59 9.36
N ASN A 79 -12.17 -11.51 9.49
CA ASN A 79 -13.05 -11.50 10.65
C ASN A 79 -12.31 -11.80 11.96
N ILE A 80 -11.39 -12.78 11.96
CA ILE A 80 -10.56 -13.12 13.12
C ILE A 80 -9.71 -11.92 13.55
N SER A 81 -9.13 -11.17 12.60
CA SER A 81 -8.26 -10.05 12.95
C SER A 81 -8.96 -8.93 13.73
N LYS A 82 -10.29 -8.82 13.63
CA LYS A 82 -11.08 -7.88 14.44
C LYS A 82 -10.95 -8.14 15.94
N SER A 83 -10.86 -9.41 16.33
CA SER A 83 -10.66 -9.76 17.75
C SER A 83 -9.35 -9.21 18.32
N LEU A 84 -8.36 -8.87 17.46
CA LEU A 84 -7.03 -8.42 17.88
C LEU A 84 -7.00 -6.93 18.26
N GLU A 85 -8.08 -6.17 18.01
CA GLU A 85 -8.14 -4.73 18.29
C GLU A 85 -7.98 -4.38 19.77
N ASP A 86 -8.33 -5.30 20.67
CA ASP A 86 -8.18 -5.13 22.12
C ASP A 86 -6.77 -5.48 22.65
N MET A 87 -5.83 -5.85 21.77
CA MET A 87 -4.46 -6.16 22.20
C MET A 87 -3.73 -4.92 22.70
N GLU A 88 -3.11 -5.04 23.87
CA GLU A 88 -2.14 -4.06 24.36
C GLU A 88 -0.80 -4.23 23.63
N LEU A 89 -0.29 -3.13 23.08
CA LEU A 89 0.96 -3.10 22.33
C LEU A 89 2.05 -2.34 23.10
N GLU A 90 3.31 -2.71 22.87
CA GLU A 90 4.45 -2.02 23.46
C GLU A 90 4.52 -0.59 22.93
N ASN A 91 4.63 0.38 23.85
CA ASN A 91 4.68 1.81 23.50
C ASN A 91 6.11 2.38 23.41
N CYS A 92 7.10 1.66 23.93
CA CYS A 92 8.43 2.19 24.16
C CYS A 92 9.52 1.25 23.64
N VAL A 93 10.52 1.83 22.98
CA VAL A 93 11.75 1.11 22.58
C VAL A 93 12.62 0.85 23.81
N ASN A 94 12.67 1.82 24.73
CA ASN A 94 13.43 1.76 25.98
C ASN A 94 12.84 2.72 27.02
N ALA A 95 13.44 2.81 28.21
CA ALA A 95 12.94 3.60 29.34
C ALA A 95 12.79 5.11 29.06
N THR A 96 13.47 5.66 28.05
CA THR A 96 13.46 7.09 27.74
C THR A 96 12.83 7.42 26.39
N THR A 97 12.51 6.41 25.56
CA THR A 97 12.09 6.59 24.17
C THR A 97 10.79 5.84 23.94
N CYS A 98 9.70 6.60 23.87
CA CYS A 98 8.33 6.11 23.74
C CYS A 98 7.58 6.86 22.65
N LEU A 99 6.53 6.24 22.12
CA LEU A 99 5.57 6.91 21.25
C LEU A 99 4.69 7.85 22.07
N ASP A 100 4.30 8.97 21.47
CA ASP A 100 3.38 9.96 22.05
C ASP A 100 1.95 9.40 22.16
N GLU A 101 1.53 8.62 21.17
CA GLU A 101 0.25 7.91 21.17
C GLU A 101 0.46 6.41 21.40
N THR A 102 -0.40 5.82 22.23
CA THR A 102 -0.39 4.37 22.47
C THR A 102 -0.73 3.62 21.18
N PRO A 103 0.13 2.70 20.71
CA PRO A 103 -0.13 1.91 19.53
C PRO A 103 -1.34 1.00 19.75
N ARG A 104 -2.11 0.81 18.68
CA ARG A 104 -3.29 -0.06 18.66
C ARG A 104 -3.35 -0.85 17.37
N VAL A 105 -3.95 -2.03 17.43
CA VAL A 105 -4.30 -2.80 16.23
C VAL A 105 -5.56 -2.20 15.62
N VAL A 106 -5.58 -1.99 14.31
CA VAL A 106 -6.72 -1.42 13.58
C VAL A 106 -6.94 -2.18 12.29
N GLN A 107 -8.19 -2.58 12.02
CA GLN A 107 -8.56 -3.04 10.69
C GLN A 107 -8.66 -1.86 9.71
N VAL A 108 -7.91 -1.94 8.61
CA VAL A 108 -7.99 -0.97 7.53
C VAL A 108 -8.69 -1.57 6.33
N HIS A 109 -9.38 -0.74 5.56
CA HIS A 109 -10.07 -1.20 4.35
C HIS A 109 -9.09 -1.62 3.25
N ARG A 110 -7.95 -0.91 3.11
CA ARG A 110 -6.99 -1.10 2.02
C ARG A 110 -5.58 -0.74 2.46
N GLY A 111 -4.62 -1.57 2.05
CA GLY A 111 -3.18 -1.29 2.05
C GLY A 111 -2.62 -1.36 0.63
N THR A 112 -1.39 -0.88 0.44
CA THR A 112 -0.68 -0.98 -0.85
C THR A 112 0.80 -1.24 -0.63
N SER A 113 1.51 -1.56 -1.72
CA SER A 113 2.97 -1.59 -1.73
C SER A 113 3.51 -0.66 -2.80
N ALA A 114 4.70 -0.12 -2.58
CA ALA A 114 5.47 0.62 -3.56
C ALA A 114 6.85 -0.05 -3.73
N GLY A 115 7.37 -0.07 -4.95
CA GLY A 115 8.75 -0.54 -5.22
C GLY A 115 9.84 0.42 -4.72
N ILE A 116 9.48 1.41 -3.91
CA ILE A 116 10.34 2.45 -3.34
C ILE A 116 9.92 2.70 -1.90
N TYR A 117 10.87 3.17 -1.08
CA TYR A 117 10.56 3.70 0.24
C TYR A 117 9.82 5.05 0.08
N VAL A 118 8.62 5.15 0.63
CA VAL A 118 7.77 6.35 0.47
C VAL A 118 8.05 7.31 1.61
N ASP A 119 8.85 8.34 1.34
CA ASP A 119 9.05 9.49 2.24
C ASP A 119 8.60 10.79 1.54
N ASN A 120 7.29 10.88 1.28
CA ASN A 120 6.73 11.97 0.49
C ASN A 120 5.27 12.24 0.87
N ALA A 121 5.05 13.35 1.60
CA ALA A 121 3.73 13.74 2.08
C ALA A 121 2.68 13.89 0.96
N ALA A 122 3.09 14.40 -0.20
CA ALA A 122 2.20 14.64 -1.32
C ALA A 122 1.76 13.32 -1.98
N TYR A 123 2.69 12.39 -2.20
CA TYR A 123 2.40 11.06 -2.72
C TYR A 123 1.56 10.24 -1.74
N ARG A 124 1.90 10.23 -0.44
CA ARG A 124 1.08 9.63 0.62
C ARG A 124 -0.35 10.16 0.60
N SER A 125 -0.51 11.49 0.53
CA SER A 125 -1.83 12.13 0.50
C SER A 125 -2.61 11.77 -0.77
N PHE A 126 -1.91 11.65 -1.90
CA PHE A 126 -2.50 11.21 -3.16
C PHE A 126 -3.05 9.79 -3.06
N ILE A 127 -2.25 8.80 -2.63
CA ILE A 127 -2.69 7.41 -2.57
C ILE A 127 -3.83 7.22 -1.56
N TYR A 128 -3.82 7.97 -0.45
CA TYR A 128 -4.95 8.00 0.49
C TYR A 128 -6.22 8.55 -0.18
N LYS A 129 -6.17 9.76 -0.77
CA LYS A 129 -7.35 10.39 -1.37
C LYS A 129 -7.88 9.62 -2.57
N LYS A 130 -6.99 9.05 -3.39
CA LYS A 130 -7.35 8.39 -4.65
C LYS A 130 -7.86 6.98 -4.43
N PHE A 131 -7.26 6.25 -3.49
CA PHE A 131 -7.51 4.82 -3.32
C PHE A 131 -8.02 4.42 -1.94
N ASN A 132 -8.10 5.35 -0.99
CA ASN A 132 -8.42 5.09 0.42
C ASN A 132 -7.47 4.08 1.06
N VAL A 133 -6.19 4.15 0.69
CA VAL A 133 -5.11 3.31 1.24
C VAL A 133 -4.60 3.92 2.53
N SER A 134 -4.49 3.12 3.58
CA SER A 134 -4.00 3.57 4.89
C SER A 134 -2.49 3.26 5.08
N PRO A 135 -2.03 2.00 5.01
CA PRO A 135 -0.60 1.69 5.00
C PRO A 135 -0.02 1.54 3.59
N VAL A 136 1.26 1.89 3.45
CA VAL A 136 2.10 1.54 2.30
C VAL A 136 3.35 0.81 2.81
N ASP A 137 3.68 -0.32 2.19
CA ASP A 137 4.92 -1.06 2.43
C ASP A 137 5.63 -1.37 1.09
N MET A 138 6.53 -2.35 1.07
CA MET A 138 7.30 -2.68 -0.14
C MET A 138 7.05 -4.11 -0.67
N GLU A 139 6.29 -4.97 0.03
CA GLU A 139 6.14 -6.39 -0.34
C GLU A 139 4.71 -6.93 -0.31
N SER A 140 3.81 -6.38 0.52
CA SER A 140 2.51 -7.05 0.80
C SER A 140 1.66 -7.30 -0.44
N ALA A 141 1.63 -6.37 -1.40
CA ALA A 141 0.89 -6.51 -2.65
C ALA A 141 1.49 -7.61 -3.54
N ALA A 142 2.82 -7.76 -3.56
CA ALA A 142 3.48 -8.83 -4.31
C ALA A 142 3.16 -10.21 -3.70
N VAL A 143 3.21 -10.32 -2.37
CA VAL A 143 2.79 -11.55 -1.66
C VAL A 143 1.32 -11.87 -1.95
N ALA A 144 0.44 -10.87 -1.85
CA ALA A 144 -0.99 -11.02 -2.15
C ALA A 144 -1.24 -11.51 -3.59
N LEU A 145 -0.48 -10.99 -4.57
CA LEU A 145 -0.57 -11.40 -5.97
C LEU A 145 -0.23 -12.88 -6.18
N ILE A 146 0.79 -13.38 -5.48
CA ILE A 146 1.14 -14.80 -5.52
C ILE A 146 0.08 -15.65 -4.81
N CYS A 147 -0.36 -15.25 -3.62
CA CYS A 147 -1.43 -15.96 -2.89
C CYS A 147 -2.70 -16.09 -3.73
N MET A 148 -3.11 -15.01 -4.41
CA MET A 148 -4.25 -15.01 -5.34
C MET A 148 -4.05 -16.02 -6.47
N GLN A 149 -2.90 -15.98 -7.15
CA GLN A 149 -2.62 -16.87 -8.29
C GLN A 149 -2.55 -18.35 -7.86
N GLN A 150 -2.04 -18.62 -6.66
CA GLN A 150 -1.89 -19.96 -6.10
C GLN A 150 -3.13 -20.45 -5.32
N ARG A 151 -4.20 -19.65 -5.25
CA ARG A 151 -5.42 -19.96 -4.47
C ARG A 151 -5.14 -20.24 -2.98
N VAL A 152 -4.20 -19.49 -2.41
CA VAL A 152 -3.83 -19.58 -0.99
C VAL A 152 -4.50 -18.45 -0.21
N PRO A 153 -5.32 -18.76 0.81
CA PRO A 153 -5.88 -17.76 1.72
C PRO A 153 -4.78 -16.93 2.39
N PHE A 154 -4.97 -15.61 2.49
CA PHE A 154 -3.97 -14.73 3.07
C PHE A 154 -4.61 -13.54 3.80
N ILE A 155 -3.86 -12.96 4.75
CA ILE A 155 -4.10 -11.66 5.36
C ILE A 155 -2.75 -10.96 5.54
N ILE A 156 -2.76 -9.63 5.50
CA ILE A 156 -1.57 -8.82 5.74
C ILE A 156 -1.69 -8.18 7.12
N ILE A 157 -0.68 -8.41 7.96
CA ILE A 157 -0.52 -7.77 9.26
C ILE A 157 0.82 -7.03 9.24
N ARG A 158 0.77 -5.71 9.43
CA ARG A 158 1.93 -4.82 9.46
C ARG A 158 1.81 -3.86 10.62
N ALA A 159 2.95 -3.46 11.19
CA ALA A 159 3.04 -2.32 12.08
C ALA A 159 3.67 -1.13 11.33
N LEU A 160 3.17 0.07 11.59
CA LEU A 160 3.71 1.30 11.00
C LEU A 160 4.99 1.70 11.74
N SER A 161 6.08 1.88 11.00
CA SER A 161 7.35 2.36 11.54
C SER A 161 7.54 3.87 11.42
N ASP A 162 6.82 4.50 10.49
CA ASP A 162 6.87 5.92 10.19
C ASP A 162 5.57 6.41 9.52
N LEU A 163 5.54 7.70 9.17
CA LEU A 163 4.36 8.38 8.62
C LEU A 163 4.47 8.71 7.12
N ALA A 164 5.39 8.09 6.38
CA ALA A 164 5.57 8.24 4.94
C ALA A 164 5.66 9.70 4.47
N GLY A 165 6.65 10.45 4.97
CA GLY A 165 6.78 11.91 4.76
C GLY A 165 5.93 12.75 5.71
N GLY A 166 5.45 12.17 6.81
CA GLY A 166 4.79 12.90 7.90
C GLY A 166 5.72 13.41 8.99
N GLY A 167 6.95 12.89 9.05
CA GLY A 167 7.97 13.28 10.01
C GLY A 167 8.68 14.59 9.64
N SER A 168 9.77 14.89 10.36
CA SER A 168 10.60 16.06 10.06
C SER A 168 11.43 15.84 8.80
N ALA A 169 11.90 16.93 8.17
CA ALA A 169 12.78 16.84 7.00
C ALA A 169 14.17 16.27 7.31
N GLU A 170 14.57 16.23 8.59
CA GLU A 170 15.92 15.84 9.02
C GLU A 170 15.99 14.42 9.59
N SER A 171 14.84 13.82 9.94
CA SER A 171 14.78 12.51 10.60
C SER A 171 13.48 11.78 10.30
N ASN A 172 13.58 10.48 10.04
CA ASN A 172 12.43 9.61 9.88
C ASN A 172 12.26 8.72 11.13
N GLU A 173 11.02 8.54 11.57
CA GLU A 173 10.68 7.77 12.78
C GLU A 173 11.15 6.32 12.69
N ILE A 174 11.29 5.76 11.47
CA ILE A 174 11.72 4.38 11.24
C ILE A 174 13.08 4.08 11.90
N ASP A 175 14.02 5.02 11.88
CA ASP A 175 15.36 4.82 12.44
C ASP A 175 15.32 4.58 13.96
N THR A 176 14.27 5.07 14.62
CA THR A 176 14.07 4.94 16.07
C THR A 176 13.14 3.78 16.41
N PHE A 177 12.03 3.64 15.69
CA PHE A 177 10.90 2.81 16.09
C PHE A 177 10.77 1.48 15.33
N ILE A 178 11.65 1.17 14.38
CA ILE A 178 11.57 -0.08 13.60
C ILE A 178 11.56 -1.34 14.48
N SER A 179 12.33 -1.37 15.58
CA SER A 179 12.36 -2.51 16.50
C SER A 179 11.04 -2.67 17.25
N LEU A 180 10.46 -1.56 17.71
CA LEU A 180 9.15 -1.54 18.37
C LEU A 180 8.04 -1.99 17.42
N ALA A 181 8.00 -1.45 16.21
CA ALA A 181 7.06 -1.85 15.18
C ALA A 181 7.18 -3.35 14.85
N SER A 182 8.41 -3.85 14.70
CA SER A 182 8.67 -5.27 14.42
C SER A 182 8.18 -6.18 15.54
N ASN A 183 8.50 -5.85 16.79
CA ASN A 183 8.05 -6.62 17.96
C ASN A 183 6.53 -6.67 18.06
N ASN A 184 5.87 -5.51 17.95
CA ASN A 184 4.42 -5.43 17.98
C ASN A 184 3.78 -6.22 16.82
N SER A 185 4.33 -6.12 15.61
CA SER A 185 3.85 -6.91 14.46
C SER A 185 3.94 -8.41 14.71
N VAL A 186 5.06 -8.90 15.27
CA VAL A 186 5.23 -10.31 15.61
C VAL A 186 4.24 -10.74 16.68
N ASN A 187 4.05 -9.95 17.73
CA ASN A 187 3.08 -10.24 18.80
C ASN A 187 1.65 -10.39 18.25
N VAL A 188 1.23 -9.48 17.37
CA VAL A 188 -0.09 -9.53 16.73
C VAL A 188 -0.23 -10.75 15.82
N VAL A 189 0.80 -11.09 15.04
CA VAL A 189 0.78 -12.29 14.18
C VAL A 189 0.70 -13.57 15.01
N VAL A 190 1.48 -13.68 16.09
CA VAL A 190 1.44 -14.85 16.98
C VAL A 190 0.06 -15.01 17.59
N GLU A 191 -0.54 -13.92 18.04
CA GLU A 191 -1.90 -13.94 18.61
C GLU A 191 -2.97 -14.28 17.56
N PHE A 192 -2.85 -13.75 16.34
CA PHE A 192 -3.70 -14.13 15.20
C PHE A 192 -3.67 -15.65 14.96
N ILE A 193 -2.48 -16.25 14.93
CA ILE A 193 -2.30 -17.68 14.69
C ILE A 193 -2.99 -18.52 15.79
N LYS A 194 -2.86 -18.13 17.07
CA LYS A 194 -3.54 -18.85 18.17
C LYS A 194 -5.05 -18.87 17.99
N ARG A 195 -5.64 -17.76 17.55
CA ARG A 195 -7.09 -17.63 17.35
C ARG A 195 -7.56 -18.42 16.13
N LEU A 196 -6.77 -18.40 15.06
CA LEU A 196 -7.02 -19.21 13.88
C LEU A 196 -7.07 -20.71 14.20
N VAL A 197 -6.19 -21.20 15.07
CA VAL A 197 -6.19 -22.61 15.52
C VAL A 197 -7.35 -22.92 16.47
N SER A 198 -7.86 -21.93 17.21
CA SER A 198 -8.95 -22.12 18.18
C SER A 198 -10.35 -22.14 17.55
N ASP A 199 -10.50 -21.56 16.35
CA ASP A 199 -11.75 -21.57 15.56
C ASP A 199 -11.89 -22.84 14.68
N HIS A 200 -11.00 -23.83 14.85
CA HIS A 200 -11.00 -25.15 14.19
C HIS A 200 -11.04 -26.28 15.23
#